data_AF-A0A2P8I3Q1-F1
#
_entry.id   AF-A0A2P8I3Q1-F1
#
_cell.length_a   1.000
_cell.length_b   1.000
_cell.length_c   1.000
_cell.angle_alpha   90.00
_cell.angle_beta   90.00
_cell.angle_gamma   90.00
#
_symmetry.space_group_name_H-M   'P 1'
#
loop_
_entity.id
_entity.type
_entity.pdbx_description
1 polymer ?
#
loop_
_entity_poly.entity_id
_entity_poly.type
_entity_poly.pdbx_seq_one_letter_code
_entity_poly.pdbx_strand_id
1 'polypeptide(L)'
;MTEQEFTELVQEVAHDEAPRLFAIVEEYGERESVRVAGYGVAFEDRAEVSGVEGGFRLSSRSPENARALFELSSRSAGTRRTHLVWLR
;
A
#
# COMPACT_ATOMS: atom_id res chain seq x y z
N MET A 1 -26.75 18.95 -18.72
CA MET A 1 -25.68 17.94 -18.66
C MET A 1 -26.02 16.84 -19.63
N THR A 2 -25.21 16.70 -20.67
CA THR A 2 -25.23 15.63 -21.63
C THR A 2 -24.50 14.40 -21.08
N GLU A 3 -24.59 13.26 -21.77
CA GLU A 3 -23.85 12.05 -21.42
C GLU A 3 -22.32 12.25 -21.48
N GLN A 4 -21.85 13.06 -22.43
CA GLN A 4 -20.43 13.39 -22.55
C GLN A 4 -19.95 14.26 -21.37
N GLU A 5 -20.68 15.33 -21.05
CA GLU A 5 -20.36 16.20 -19.90
C GLU A 5 -20.36 15.41 -18.58
N PHE A 6 -21.27 14.46 -18.43
CA PHE A 6 -21.29 13.59 -17.25
C PHE A 6 -20.09 12.63 -17.20
N THR A 7 -19.69 12.08 -18.36
CA THR A 7 -18.53 11.19 -18.46
C THR A 7 -17.24 11.92 -18.10
N GLU A 8 -17.08 13.15 -18.57
CA GLU A 8 -15.95 14.02 -18.22
C GLU A 8 -15.91 14.30 -16.71
N LEU A 9 -17.07 14.63 -16.10
CA LEU A 9 -17.18 14.82 -14.66
C LEU A 9 -16.80 13.57 -13.86
N VAL A 10 -17.24 12.38 -14.28
CA VAL A 10 -16.88 11.12 -13.62
C VAL A 10 -15.37 10.89 -13.67
N GLN A 11 -14.72 11.19 -14.80
CA GLN A 11 -13.27 11.06 -14.93
C GLN A 11 -12.54 12.06 -14.05
N GLU A 12 -12.96 13.32 -14.02
CA GLU A 12 -12.37 14.37 -13.17
C GLU A 12 -12.42 13.96 -11.69
N VAL A 13 -13.60 13.60 -11.18
CA VAL A 13 -13.77 13.17 -9.78
C VAL A 13 -12.89 11.95 -9.46
N ALA A 14 -12.80 10.98 -10.37
CA ALA A 14 -11.98 9.80 -10.15
C ALA A 14 -10.47 10.11 -10.07
N HIS A 15 -10.00 11.13 -10.80
CA HIS A 15 -8.58 11.54 -10.78
C HIS A 15 -8.28 12.42 -9.57
N ASP A 16 -9.18 13.33 -9.21
CA ASP A 16 -9.01 14.23 -8.06
C ASP A 16 -9.05 13.47 -6.73
N GLU A 17 -9.91 12.46 -6.62
CA GLU A 17 -10.08 11.65 -5.41
C GLU A 17 -9.21 10.38 -5.42
N ALA A 18 -8.29 10.24 -6.40
CA ALA A 18 -7.48 9.05 -6.56
C ALA A 18 -6.57 8.82 -5.32
N PRO A 19 -6.71 7.69 -4.61
CA PRO A 19 -5.85 7.40 -3.47
C PRO A 19 -4.42 7.08 -3.93
N ARG A 20 -3.44 7.33 -3.05
CA ARG A 20 -2.03 7.14 -3.38
C ARG A 20 -1.61 5.68 -3.21
N LEU A 21 -0.97 5.12 -4.23
CA LEU A 21 -0.43 3.75 -4.16
C LEU A 21 0.92 3.71 -3.45
N PHE A 22 1.15 2.65 -2.68
CA PHE A 22 2.45 2.38 -2.05
C PHE A 22 2.75 0.88 -2.02
N ALA A 23 4.02 0.54 -1.80
CA ALA A 23 4.50 -0.80 -1.57
C ALA A 23 5.14 -0.90 -0.18
N ILE A 24 5.00 -2.08 0.44
CA ILE A 24 5.78 -2.49 1.60
C ILE A 24 6.87 -3.42 1.11
N VAL A 25 8.13 -3.04 1.35
CA VAL A 25 9.32 -3.79 0.92
C VAL A 25 10.05 -4.32 2.15
N GLU A 26 10.35 -5.61 2.17
CA GLU A 26 11.08 -6.30 3.25
C GLU A 26 12.55 -6.46 2.88
N GLU A 27 13.44 -6.13 3.82
CA GLU A 27 14.87 -6.48 3.77
C GLU A 27 15.11 -7.87 4.41
N TYR A 28 15.89 -8.69 3.71
CA TYR A 28 16.38 -10.00 4.17
C TYR A 28 17.90 -10.00 4.29
N GLY A 29 18.41 -10.68 5.33
CA GLY A 29 19.85 -10.75 5.60
C GLY A 29 20.46 -9.40 5.97
N GLU A 30 21.79 -9.27 5.87
CA GLU A 30 22.50 -8.01 6.11
C GLU A 30 22.49 -7.13 4.85
N ARG A 31 21.30 -6.71 4.41
CA ARG A 31 21.07 -5.99 3.13
C ARG A 31 21.44 -6.83 1.90
N GLU A 32 21.23 -8.14 1.99
CA GLU A 32 21.55 -9.07 0.91
C GLU A 32 20.47 -9.10 -0.16
N SER A 33 19.21 -8.89 0.24
CA SER A 33 18.06 -8.96 -0.65
C SER A 33 16.89 -8.12 -0.16
N VAL A 34 16.03 -7.73 -1.10
CA VAL A 34 14.73 -7.11 -0.84
C VAL A 34 13.64 -7.79 -1.63
N ARG A 35 12.43 -7.82 -1.08
CA ARG A 35 11.22 -8.26 -1.79
C ARG A 35 10.04 -7.38 -1.46
N VAL A 36 9.07 -7.30 -2.37
CA VAL A 36 7.78 -6.66 -2.08
C VAL A 36 6.93 -7.64 -1.29
N ALA A 37 6.55 -7.25 -0.08
CA ALA A 37 5.69 -8.04 0.81
C ALA A 37 4.21 -7.78 0.56
N GLY A 38 3.87 -6.55 0.17
CA GLY A 38 2.50 -6.15 -0.09
C GLY A 38 2.39 -4.83 -0.83
N TYR A 39 1.22 -4.61 -1.43
CA TYR A 39 0.84 -3.34 -2.02
C TYR A 39 -0.32 -2.75 -1.25
N GLY A 40 -0.33 -1.43 -1.14
CA GLY A 40 -1.33 -0.69 -0.42
C GLY A 40 -1.85 0.52 -1.16
N VAL A 41 -3.04 0.92 -0.73
CA VAL A 41 -3.76 2.11 -1.18
C VAL A 41 -3.95 3.00 0.03
N ALA A 42 -3.51 4.25 -0.07
CA ALA A 42 -3.65 5.26 0.97
C ALA A 42 -4.80 6.20 0.61
N PHE A 43 -5.90 6.05 1.32
CA PHE A 43 -6.98 7.02 1.35
C PHE A 43 -6.62 8.15 2.34
N GLU A 44 -7.43 9.21 2.36
CA GLU A 44 -7.24 10.33 3.27
C GLU A 44 -7.23 9.90 4.75
N ASP A 45 -8.07 8.93 5.12
CA ASP A 45 -8.33 8.54 6.51
C ASP A 45 -7.76 7.17 6.91
N ARG A 46 -7.29 6.38 5.94
CA ARG A 46 -6.86 5.00 6.16
C ARG A 46 -5.90 4.50 5.09
N ALA A 47 -5.25 3.39 5.39
CA ALA A 47 -4.50 2.60 4.43
C ALA A 47 -5.01 1.16 4.40
N GLU A 48 -5.23 0.64 3.21
CA GLU A 48 -5.58 -0.76 2.96
C GLU A 48 -4.43 -1.46 2.25
N VAL A 49 -4.04 -2.64 2.71
CA VAL A 49 -2.87 -3.37 2.20
C VAL A 49 -3.20 -4.83 1.99
N SER A 50 -2.74 -5.37 0.86
CA SER A 50 -2.78 -6.81 0.56
C SER A 50 -1.37 -7.35 0.37
N GLY A 51 -1.07 -8.47 1.03
CA GLY A 51 0.18 -9.20 0.86
C GLY A 51 0.27 -9.89 -0.51
N VAL A 52 1.45 -9.90 -1.11
CA VAL A 52 1.69 -10.49 -2.44
C VAL A 52 1.50 -12.01 -2.43
N GLU A 53 1.88 -12.68 -1.34
CA GLU A 53 1.73 -14.13 -1.18
C GLU A 53 0.29 -14.56 -0.87
N GLY A 54 -0.65 -13.61 -0.79
CA GLY A 54 -2.02 -13.86 -0.39
C GLY A 54 -2.16 -14.10 1.12
N GLY A 55 -3.40 -14.25 1.60
CA GLY A 55 -3.69 -14.59 3.00
C GLY A 55 -3.53 -13.46 4.03
N PHE A 56 -2.75 -12.42 3.74
CA PHE A 56 -2.61 -11.25 4.60
C PHE A 56 -3.29 -10.02 4.00
N ARG A 57 -4.35 -9.54 4.67
CA ARG A 57 -5.02 -8.27 4.37
C ARG A 57 -5.13 -7.45 5.64
N LEU A 58 -4.88 -6.16 5.51
CA LEU A 58 -4.80 -5.23 6.62
C LEU A 58 -5.48 -3.92 6.25
N SER A 59 -6.28 -3.39 7.18
CA SER A 59 -6.69 -1.99 7.20
C SER A 59 -6.07 -1.32 8.42
N SER A 60 -5.58 -0.10 8.25
CA SER A 60 -4.91 0.67 9.30
C SER A 60 -5.16 2.16 9.13
N ARG A 61 -4.84 2.94 10.17
CA ARG A 61 -5.07 4.40 10.17
C ARG A 61 -4.10 5.18 9.28
N SER A 62 -2.97 4.59 8.93
CA SER A 62 -2.01 5.25 8.05
C SER A 62 -1.09 4.22 7.38
N PRO A 63 -0.47 4.56 6.24
CA PRO A 63 0.49 3.70 5.57
C PRO A 63 1.68 3.29 6.46
N GLU A 64 2.13 4.17 7.36
CA GLU A 64 3.21 3.90 8.32
C GLU A 64 2.79 2.87 9.37
N ASN A 65 1.55 2.95 9.84
CA ASN A 65 0.98 1.95 10.74
C ASN A 65 0.86 0.60 10.04
N ALA A 66 0.44 0.60 8.77
CA ALA A 66 0.40 -0.60 7.95
C ALA A 66 1.78 -1.27 7.84
N ARG A 67 2.82 -0.48 7.55
CA ARG A 67 4.22 -0.93 7.50
C ARG A 67 4.67 -1.54 8.82
N ALA A 68 4.34 -0.90 9.95
CA ALA A 68 4.72 -1.39 11.28
C ALA A 68 4.05 -2.74 11.61
N LEU A 69 2.78 -2.91 11.25
CA LEU A 69 2.06 -4.18 11.45
C LEU A 69 2.62 -5.31 10.57
N PHE A 70 2.97 -5.02 9.31
CA PHE A 70 3.70 -5.94 8.43
C PHE A 70 5.07 -6.35 9.01
N GLU A 71 5.80 -5.38 9.58
CA GLU A 71 7.08 -5.64 10.23
C GLU A 71 6.90 -6.62 11.39
N LEU A 72 5.86 -6.45 12.21
CA LEU A 72 5.56 -7.34 13.34
C LEU A 72 5.16 -8.75 12.90
N SER A 73 4.34 -8.89 11.85
CA SER A 73 3.93 -10.20 11.32
C SER A 73 5.07 -10.99 10.68
N SER A 74 6.11 -10.30 10.19
CA SER A 74 7.23 -10.90 9.47
C SER A 74 8.45 -11.20 10.35
N ARG A 75 8.46 -10.79 11.63
CA ARG A 75 9.60 -11.02 12.55
C ARG A 75 9.95 -12.48 12.78
N SER A 76 9.01 -13.40 12.62
CA SER A 76 9.26 -14.84 12.71
C SER A 76 9.92 -15.43 11.45
N ALA A 77 9.99 -14.69 10.34
CA ALA A 77 10.48 -15.14 9.04
C ALA A 77 11.90 -14.62 8.68
N GLY A 78 12.63 -14.03 9.64
CA GLY A 78 13.98 -13.52 9.40
C GLY A 78 14.05 -12.12 8.77
N THR A 79 12.90 -11.45 8.60
CA THR A 79 12.81 -10.06 8.14
C THR A 79 13.44 -9.12 9.17
N ARG A 80 14.37 -8.26 8.73
CA ARG A 80 15.03 -7.28 9.62
C ARG A 80 14.35 -5.92 9.63
N ARG A 81 13.88 -5.47 8.47
CA ARG A 81 13.28 -4.15 8.31
C ARG A 81 12.25 -4.16 7.19
N THR A 82 11.20 -3.38 7.36
CA THR A 82 10.22 -3.07 6.31
C THR A 82 10.31 -1.60 5.93
N HIS A 83 10.08 -1.32 4.65
CA HIS A 83 10.11 0.02 4.08
C HIS A 83 8.76 0.33 3.46
N LEU A 84 8.36 1.60 3.56
CA LEU A 84 7.24 2.12 2.81
C LEU A 84 7.75 2.90 1.61
N VAL A 85 7.27 2.53 0.43
CA VAL A 85 7.68 3.14 -0.84
C VAL A 85 6.44 3.65 -1.57
N TRP A 86 6.33 4.96 -1.74
CA TRP A 86 5.27 5.57 -2.54
C TRP A 86 5.50 5.30 -4.03
N LEU A 87 4.45 4.88 -4.73
CA LEU A 87 4.46 4.66 -6.16
C LEU A 87 4.02 5.95 -6.87
N ARG A 88 4.54 6.17 -8.07
CA ARG A 88 4.17 7.30 -8.94
C ARG A 88 2.98 6.94 -9.81
#